data_AF-A0A7K1AG34-F1
#
_entry.id   AF-A0A7K1AG34-F1
#
_cell.length_a   1.000
_cell.length_b   1.000
_cell.length_c   1.000
_cell.angle_alpha   90.00
_cell.angle_beta   90.00
_cell.angle_gamma   90.00
#
_symmetry.space_group_name_H-M   'P 1'
#
loop_
_entity.id
_entity.type
_entity.pdbx_description
1 polymer ?
#
loop_
_entity_poly.entity_id
_entity_poly.type
_entity_poly.pdbx_seq_one_letter_code
_entity_poly.pdbx_strand_id
1 'polypeptide(L)' 'MAVRVKDRPWVAILADMIEGVIAANRLTPPLADRFRGEMWLALGFTCEAVPITRPPQVA' A
#
# COMPACT_ATOMS: atom_id res chain seq x y z
N MET A 1 11.33 17.23 -13.82
CA MET A 1 10.99 17.96 -12.58
C MET A 1 11.16 17.01 -11.41
N ALA A 2 11.73 17.47 -10.29
CA ALA A 2 11.84 16.71 -9.05
C ALA A 2 11.42 17.60 -7.88
N VAL A 3 10.68 17.02 -6.93
CA VAL A 3 10.20 17.73 -5.73
C VAL A 3 11.04 17.27 -4.54
N ARG A 4 11.53 18.24 -3.75
CA ARG A 4 12.23 17.95 -2.48
C ARG A 4 11.22 18.00 -1.34
N VAL A 5 11.17 16.94 -0.56
CA VAL A 5 10.38 16.85 0.67
C VAL A 5 11.36 16.75 1.85
N LYS A 6 11.14 17.55 2.89
CA LYS A 6 11.94 17.53 4.13
C LYS A 6 11.11 17.04 5.30
N ASP A 7 11.77 16.50 6.32
CA ASP A 7 11.18 16.16 7.63
C ASP A 7 10.01 15.16 7.58
N ARG A 8 9.99 14.29 6.56
CA ARG A 8 8.96 13.25 6.39
C ARG A 8 9.60 11.89 6.14
N PRO A 9 9.14 10.81 6.79
CA PRO A 9 9.59 9.46 6.50
C PRO A 9 9.34 9.11 5.04
N TRP A 10 10.30 8.40 4.42
CA TRP A 10 10.19 7.97 3.02
C TRP A 10 8.91 7.20 2.71
N VAL A 11 8.51 6.28 3.60
CA VAL A 11 7.26 5.52 3.47
C VAL A 11 6.02 6.40 3.45
N ALA A 12 6.01 7.51 4.20
CA ALA A 12 4.88 8.45 4.19
C ALA A 12 4.80 9.22 2.86
N ILE A 13 5.95 9.55 2.28
CA ILE A 13 6.02 10.19 0.94
C ILE A 13 5.47 9.23 -0.12
N LEU A 14 5.84 7.95 -0.06
CA LEU A 14 5.34 6.93 -0.98
C LEU A 14 3.84 6.71 -0.84
N ALA A 15 3.32 6.66 0.39
CA ALA A 15 1.88 6.53 0.64
C ALA A 15 1.09 7.70 0.00
N ASP A 16 1.54 8.93 0.23
CA ASP A 16 0.92 10.12 -0.37
C ASP A 16 0.99 10.09 -1.91
N MET A 17 2.10 9.60 -2.48
CA MET A 17 2.25 9.46 -3.94
C MET A 17 1.26 8.43 -4.52
N ILE A 18 1.09 7.28 -3.86
CA ILE A 18 0.13 6.25 -4.28
C ILE A 18 -1.29 6.81 -4.24
N GLU A 19 -1.69 7.45 -3.13
CA GLU A 19 -3.03 8.04 -3.01
C GLU A 19 -3.25 9.20 -3.99
N GLY A 20 -2.21 9.99 -4.26
CA GLY A 20 -2.23 11.04 -5.28
C GLY A 20 -2.53 10.49 -6.68
N VAL A 21 -1.92 9.36 -7.06
CA VAL A 21 -2.20 8.69 -8.34
C VAL A 21 -3.63 8.16 -8.39
N ILE A 22 -4.11 7.54 -7.30
CA ILE A 22 -5.49 7.04 -7.20
C ILE A 22 -6.50 8.19 -7.39
N ALA A 23 -6.32 9.29 -6.66
CA ALA A 23 -7.21 10.45 -6.72
C ALA A 23 -7.17 11.14 -8.08
N ALA A 24 -5.98 11.37 -8.65
CA ALA A 24 -5.82 12.01 -9.95
C ALA A 24 -6.46 11.21 -11.09
N ASN A 25 -6.42 9.88 -11.00
CA ASN A 25 -6.99 8.98 -12.00
C ASN A 25 -8.41 8.50 -11.65
N ARG A 26 -8.98 8.99 -10.55
CA ARG A 26 -10.33 8.64 -10.06
C ARG A 26 -10.53 7.12 -9.93
N LEU A 27 -9.51 6.40 -9.48
CA LEU A 27 -9.62 4.96 -9.28
C LEU A 27 -10.56 4.69 -8.12
N THR A 28 -11.54 3.83 -8.34
CA THR A 28 -12.49 3.38 -7.31
C THR A 28 -12.21 1.92 -6.95
N PRO A 29 -12.72 1.43 -5.79
CA PRO A 29 -12.71 0.00 -5.52
C PRO A 29 -13.39 -0.80 -6.64
N PRO A 30 -12.89 -2.01 -6.97
CA PRO A 30 -11.76 -2.71 -6.35
C PRO A 30 -10.38 -2.32 -6.94
N LEU A 31 -10.35 -1.52 -8.01
CA LEU A 31 -9.11 -1.18 -8.73
C LEU A 31 -8.14 -0.36 -7.88
N ALA A 32 -8.66 0.57 -7.07
CA ALA A 32 -7.84 1.35 -6.15
C ALA A 32 -7.08 0.45 -5.16
N ASP A 33 -7.74 -0.58 -4.62
CA ASP A 33 -7.13 -1.49 -3.64
C ASP A 33 -6.08 -2.38 -4.27
N ARG A 34 -6.34 -2.89 -5.48
CA ARG A 34 -5.36 -3.64 -6.25
C ARG A 34 -4.13 -2.78 -6.55
N PHE A 35 -4.34 -1.54 -7.00
CA PHE A 35 -3.25 -0.61 -7.32
C PHE A 35 -2.38 -0.31 -6.09
N ARG A 36 -2.98 -0.10 -4.91
CA ARG A 36 -2.23 0.04 -3.65
C ARG A 36 -1.33 -1.16 -3.42
N GLY A 37 -1.89 -2.36 -3.49
CA GLY A 37 -1.14 -3.61 -3.28
C GLY A 37 0.01 -3.76 -4.27
N GLU A 38 -0.24 -3.57 -5.56
CA GLU A 38 0.77 -3.68 -6.61
C GLU A 38 1.89 -2.65 -6.46
N MET A 39 1.57 -1.40 -6.11
CA MET A 39 2.60 -0.37 -5.90
C MET A 39 3.46 -0.62 -4.68
N TRP A 40 2.86 -1.04 -3.55
CA TRP A 40 3.65 -1.39 -2.37
C TRP A 40 4.62 -2.54 -2.65
N LEU A 41 4.15 -3.58 -3.36
CA LEU A 41 5.01 -4.68 -3.81
C LEU A 41 6.11 -4.21 -4.76
N ALA A 42 5.80 -3.36 -5.74
CA ALA A 42 6.78 -2.82 -6.68
C ALA A 42 7.84 -1.94 -6.00
N LEU A 43 7.49 -1.29 -4.90
CA LEU A 43 8.39 -0.51 -4.05
C LEU A 43 9.20 -1.38 -3.07
N GLY A 44 9.00 -2.70 -3.09
CA GLY A 44 9.71 -3.66 -2.24
C GLY A 44 9.12 -3.82 -0.82
N PHE A 45 7.94 -3.25 -0.55
CA PHE A 45 7.24 -3.45 0.71
C PHE A 45 6.40 -4.72 0.62
N THR A 46 6.99 -5.83 1.06
CA THR A 46 6.29 -7.12 1.13
C THR A 46 5.67 -7.30 2.50
N CYS A 47 4.40 -7.67 2.56
CA CYS A 47 3.84 -8.24 3.78
C CYS A 47 4.14 -9.75 3.78
N GLU A 48 4.84 -10.23 4.80
CA GLU A 48 4.84 -11.67 5.06
C GLU A 48 3.48 -12.02 5.64
N ALA A 49 2.68 -12.75 4.87
CA ALA A 49 1.43 -13.30 5.39
C ALA A 49 1.78 -14.38 6.42
N VAL A 50 1.68 -14.06 7.70
CA VAL A 50 1.70 -15.07 8.75
C VAL A 50 0.39 -15.86 8.63
N PRO A 51 0.44 -17.19 8.41
CA PRO A 51 -0.77 -18.00 8.41
C PRO A 51 -1.49 -17.83 9.74
N ILE A 52 -2.72 -17.31 9.69
CA ILE A 52 -3.61 -17.36 10.86
C ILE A 52 -4.04 -18.82 11.06
N THR A 53 -3.35 -19.52 11.95
CA THR A 53 -3.79 -20.85 12.39
C THR A 53 -5.09 -20.68 13.16
N ARG A 54 -6.18 -21.27 12.65
CA ARG A 54 -7.44 -21.33 13.40
C ARG A 54 -7.16 -22.14 14.67
N PRO A 55 -7.46 -21.62 15.88
CA PRO A 55 -7.33 -22.42 17.10
C PRO A 55 -8.20 -23.69 16.97
N PRO A 56 -7.76 -24.83 17.52
CA PRO A 56 -8.53 -26.07 17.45
C PRO A 56 -9.92 -25.82 18.04
N GLN A 57 -10.95 -26.09 17.24
CA GLN A 57 -12.33 -26.04 17.73
C GLN A 57 -12.50 -27.22 18.70
N VAL A 58 -12.59 -26.94 19.99
CA VAL A 58 -12.92 -27.94 21.01
C VAL A 58 -14.35 -28.41 20.74
N ALA A 59 -14.51 -29.73 20.57
CA ALA A 59 -15.79 -30.42 20.38
C ALA A 59 -16.55 -30.59 21.69
#